data_AF-A0A834S221-F1
#
_entry.id   AF-A0A834S221-F1
#
_cell.length_a   1.000
_cell.length_b   1.000
_cell.length_c   1.000
_cell.angle_alpha   90.00
_cell.angle_beta   90.00
_cell.angle_gamma   90.00
#
_symmetry.space_group_name_H-M   'P 1'
#
loop_
_entity.id
_entity.type
_entity.pdbx_description
1 polymer ?
#
loop_
_entity_poly.entity_id
_entity_poly.type
_entity_poly.pdbx_seq_one_letter_code
_entity_poly.pdbx_strand_id
1 'polypeptide(L)'
;MIRNFSSEVAHQQLSESWVTRFINRHEIHLISKWTSAMDRTRHLADSESKYRLYFELLHRKITEYHLEARDIYNMDEKGFLIGLIGRSKRIFSRRQWEKKEVRASL
;
A
#
# COMPACT_ATOMS: atom_id res chain seq x y z
N MET A 1 5.75 9.03 -10.49
CA MET A 1 4.30 8.76 -10.62
C MET A 1 3.50 10.04 -10.88
N ILE A 2 3.50 11.02 -9.96
CA ILE A 2 2.67 12.24 -10.09
C ILE A 2 2.98 13.04 -11.36
N ARG A 3 4.26 13.25 -11.69
CA ARG A 3 4.64 13.92 -12.94
C ARG A 3 4.06 13.24 -14.18
N ASN A 4 4.14 11.91 -14.26
CA ASN A 4 3.68 11.15 -15.41
C ASN A 4 2.17 11.29 -15.56
N PHE A 5 1.43 11.08 -14.46
CA PHE A 5 -0.02 11.26 -14.42
C PHE A 5 -0.43 12.70 -14.80
N SER A 6 0.23 13.72 -14.23
CA SER A 6 -0.05 15.12 -14.59
C SER A 6 0.33 15.45 -16.04
N SER A 7 1.36 14.79 -16.59
CA SER A 7 1.74 14.96 -18.00
C SER A 7 0.73 14.33 -18.95
N GLU A 8 0.17 13.18 -18.58
CA GLU A 8 -0.92 12.52 -19.30
C GLU A 8 -2.17 13.41 -19.31
N VAL A 9 -2.58 13.94 -18.15
CA VAL A 9 -3.73 14.86 -18.02
C VAL A 9 -3.52 16.16 -18.81
N ALA A 10 -2.30 16.69 -18.80
CA ALA A 10 -1.97 17.92 -19.53
C ALA A 10 -1.70 17.70 -21.02
N HIS A 11 -1.68 16.44 -21.48
CA HIS A 11 -1.23 16.05 -22.83
C HIS A 11 0.14 16.64 -23.23
N GLN A 12 1.00 16.91 -22.25
CA GLN A 12 2.33 17.49 -22.43
C GLN A 12 3.28 16.99 -21.37
N GLN A 13 4.53 16.72 -21.74
CA GLN A 13 5.57 16.35 -20.80
C GLN A 13 5.92 17.51 -19.86
N LEU A 14 5.70 17.31 -18.57
CA LEU A 14 6.00 18.30 -17.53
C LEU A 14 7.46 18.19 -17.05
N SER A 15 8.02 19.31 -16.60
CA SER A 15 9.38 19.35 -16.04
C SER A 15 9.48 18.57 -14.73
N GLU A 16 10.67 18.05 -14.40
CA GLU A 16 10.93 17.42 -13.09
C GLU A 16 10.63 18.38 -11.92
N SER A 17 10.94 19.67 -12.11
CA SER A 17 10.67 20.72 -11.13
C SER A 17 9.19 21.07 -10.97
N TRP A 18 8.31 20.65 -11.88
CA TRP A 18 6.89 21.00 -11.84
C TRP A 18 6.22 20.47 -10.58
N VAL A 19 6.48 19.22 -10.20
CA VAL A 19 5.87 18.59 -9.01
C VAL A 19 6.24 19.37 -7.74
N THR A 20 7.52 19.75 -7.60
CA THR A 20 7.99 20.55 -6.47
C THR A 20 7.33 21.93 -6.44
N ARG A 21 7.27 22.62 -7.60
CA ARG A 21 6.61 23.93 -7.71
C ARG A 21 5.12 23.85 -7.37
N PHE A 22 4.43 22.80 -7.82
CA PHE A 22 3.03 22.57 -7.52
C PHE A 22 2.79 22.36 -6.03
N ILE A 23 3.59 21.51 -5.37
CA ILE A 23 3.49 21.27 -3.93
C ILE A 23 3.73 22.57 -3.15
N ASN A 24 4.77 23.34 -3.50
CA ASN A 24 5.11 24.58 -2.80
C ASN A 24 4.01 25.64 -2.98
N ARG A 25 3.43 25.75 -4.19
CA ARG A 25 2.32 26.68 -4.44
C ARG A 25 1.08 26.35 -3.60
N HIS A 26 0.83 25.07 -3.34
CA HIS A 26 -0.33 24.60 -2.58
C HIS A 26 0.05 24.08 -1.21
N GLU A 27 1.14 24.60 -0.61
CA GLU A 27 1.69 24.05 0.62
C GLU A 27 0.68 24.07 1.78
N ILE A 28 -0.20 25.08 1.84
CA ILE A 28 -1.25 25.19 2.86
C ILE A 28 -2.16 23.95 2.86
N HIS A 29 -2.40 23.37 1.69
CA HIS A 29 -3.33 22.25 1.53
C HIS A 29 -2.65 20.89 1.35
N LEU A 30 -1.41 20.87 0.85
CA LEU A 30 -0.71 19.66 0.47
C LEU A 30 0.58 19.47 1.28
N ILE A 31 0.89 18.21 1.58
CA ILE A 31 2.14 17.82 2.22
C ILE A 31 2.72 16.58 1.54
N SER A 32 4.04 16.57 1.33
CA SER A 32 4.74 15.40 0.80
C SER A 32 5.41 14.62 1.92
N LYS A 33 5.21 13.29 1.95
CA LYS A 33 5.82 12.39 2.93
C LYS A 33 6.38 11.15 2.25
N TRP A 34 7.46 10.63 2.82
CA TRP A 34 8.02 9.36 2.43
C TRP A 34 7.22 8.23 3.08
N THR A 35 6.78 7.28 2.27
CA THR A 35 6.20 6.02 2.75
C THR A 35 7.32 4.99 2.90
N SER A 36 7.33 4.29 4.03
CA SER A 36 8.18 3.12 4.21
C SER A 36 7.69 2.00 3.29
N ALA A 37 8.60 1.14 2.84
CA ALA A 37 8.20 -0.08 2.18
C ALA A 37 7.35 -0.92 3.15
N MET A 38 6.24 -1.48 2.66
CA MET A 38 5.36 -2.40 3.40
C MET A 38 6.12 -3.59 4.00
N ASP A 39 7.26 -3.90 3.41
CA ASP A 39 8.13 -5.02 3.75
C ASP A 39 8.56 -5.03 5.22
N ARG A 40 8.93 -3.88 5.80
CA ARG A 40 9.32 -3.83 7.22
C ARG A 40 8.19 -4.23 8.16
N THR A 41 6.97 -3.82 7.87
CA THR A 41 5.80 -4.17 8.69
C THR A 41 5.46 -5.65 8.56
N ARG A 42 5.56 -6.22 7.36
CA ARG A 42 5.39 -7.66 7.13
C ARG A 42 6.44 -8.47 7.86
N HIS A 43 7.70 -8.08 7.76
CA HIS A 43 8.80 -8.79 8.42
C HIS A 43 8.66 -8.79 9.95
N LEU A 44 8.10 -7.72 10.53
CA LEU A 44 7.77 -7.66 11.96
C LEU A 44 6.50 -8.43 12.33
N ALA A 45 5.56 -8.60 11.39
CA ALA A 45 4.33 -9.36 11.60
C ALA A 45 4.56 -10.87 11.45
N ASP A 46 5.62 -11.24 10.72
CA ASP A 46 6.05 -12.60 10.41
C ASP A 46 6.38 -13.37 11.69
N SER A 47 5.68 -14.48 11.91
CA SER A 47 5.80 -15.24 13.14
C SER A 47 5.37 -16.69 12.91
N GLU A 48 6.32 -17.60 13.13
CA GLU A 48 6.11 -19.04 12.99
C GLU A 48 4.93 -19.54 13.83
N SER A 49 4.80 -19.06 15.07
CA SER A 49 3.72 -19.47 15.96
C SER A 49 2.33 -19.06 15.45
N LYS A 50 2.22 -17.90 14.78
CA LYS A 50 0.97 -17.46 14.16
C LYS A 50 0.61 -18.34 12.96
N TYR A 51 1.58 -18.68 12.12
CA TYR A 51 1.33 -19.59 10.99
C TYR A 51 0.91 -20.95 11.46
N ARG A 52 1.61 -21.51 12.45
CA ARG A 52 1.25 -22.81 13.02
C ARG A 52 -0.18 -22.81 13.53
N LEU A 53 -0.57 -21.81 14.32
CA LEU A 53 -1.92 -21.69 14.85
C LEU A 53 -2.98 -21.53 13.73
N TYR A 54 -2.68 -20.73 12.71
CA TYR A 54 -3.56 -20.55 11.55
C TYR A 54 -3.77 -21.86 10.79
N PHE A 55 -2.70 -22.59 10.47
CA PHE A 55 -2.80 -23.85 9.73
C PHE A 55 -3.44 -24.96 10.55
N GLU A 56 -3.17 -25.04 11.85
CA GLU A 56 -3.89 -25.96 12.75
C GLU A 56 -5.39 -25.70 12.74
N LEU A 57 -5.81 -24.43 12.85
CA LEU A 57 -7.22 -24.06 12.77
C LEU A 57 -7.83 -24.37 11.39
N LEU A 58 -7.10 -24.07 10.31
CA LEU A 58 -7.54 -24.32 8.95
C LEU A 58 -7.75 -25.82 8.71
N HIS A 59 -6.80 -26.66 9.09
CA HIS A 59 -6.91 -28.12 8.97
C HIS A 59 -8.10 -28.66 9.76
N ARG A 60 -8.34 -28.16 10.97
CA ARG A 60 -9.53 -28.54 11.75
C ARG A 60 -10.82 -28.22 11.01
N LYS A 61 -10.91 -27.06 10.36
CA LYS A 61 -12.11 -26.66 9.60
C LYS A 61 -12.28 -27.44 8.30
N ILE A 62 -11.19 -27.75 7.60
CA ILE A 62 -11.23 -28.62 6.41
C ILE A 62 -11.82 -29.98 6.78
N THR A 63 -11.35 -30.58 7.88
CA THR A 63 -11.87 -31.87 8.36
C THR A 63 -13.32 -31.77 8.86
N GLU A 64 -13.66 -30.75 9.65
CA GLU A 64 -15.00 -30.54 10.22
C GLU A 64 -16.08 -30.46 9.12
N TYR A 65 -15.80 -29.70 8.05
CA TYR A 65 -16.74 -29.48 6.96
C TYR A 65 -16.54 -30.41 5.76
N HIS A 66 -15.61 -31.37 5.84
CA HIS A 66 -15.30 -32.32 4.77
C HIS A 66 -14.99 -31.61 3.43
N LEU A 67 -14.24 -30.51 3.51
CA LEU A 67 -13.89 -29.72 2.33
C LEU A 67 -12.90 -30.50 1.46
N GLU A 68 -13.16 -30.55 0.16
CA GLU A 68 -12.21 -31.07 -0.80
C GLU A 68 -11.38 -29.95 -1.43
N ALA A 69 -10.25 -30.30 -2.04
CA ALA A 69 -9.38 -29.32 -2.69
C ALA A 69 -10.12 -28.47 -3.74
N ARG A 70 -11.14 -29.02 -4.40
CA ARG A 70 -12.00 -28.31 -5.36
C ARG A 70 -12.89 -27.22 -4.73
N ASP A 71 -13.12 -27.28 -3.42
CA ASP A 71 -13.96 -26.34 -2.68
C ASP A 71 -13.14 -25.18 -2.08
N ILE A 72 -11.81 -25.24 -2.21
CA ILE A 72 -10.87 -24.25 -1.68
C ILE A 72 -10.45 -23.32 -2.82
N TYR A 73 -10.95 -22.10 -2.77
CA TYR A 73 -10.63 -21.06 -3.75
C TYR A 73 -9.66 -20.05 -3.16
N ASN A 74 -8.59 -19.75 -3.91
CA ASN A 74 -7.76 -18.61 -3.56
C ASN A 74 -8.49 -17.32 -3.94
N MET A 75 -8.75 -16.46 -2.96
CA MET A 75 -9.35 -15.15 -3.15
C MET A 75 -8.29 -14.07 -2.97
N ASP A 76 -7.14 -14.21 -3.63
CA ASP A 76 -6.18 -13.10 -3.67
C ASP A 76 -6.64 -12.07 -4.70
N GLU A 77 -7.15 -10.93 -4.22
CA GLU A 77 -7.14 -9.74 -5.07
C GLU A 77 -5.69 -9.47 -5.44
N LYS A 78 -5.44 -9.22 -6.75
CA LYS A 78 -4.13 -8.86 -7.28
C LYS A 78 -3.37 -8.00 -6.28
N GLY A 79 -2.42 -8.62 -5.59
CA GLY A 79 -1.63 -7.96 -4.59
C GLY A 79 -0.95 -6.77 -5.25
N PHE A 80 -0.99 -5.62 -4.58
CA PHE A 80 -0.06 -4.52 -4.82
C PHE A 80 1.31 -5.09 -5.20
N LEU A 81 1.98 -4.55 -6.23
CA LEU A 81 3.25 -5.08 -6.72
C LEU A 81 4.33 -4.95 -5.61
N ILE A 82 4.34 -5.87 -4.65
CA ILE A 82 5.08 -5.78 -3.40
C ILE A 82 6.59 -5.73 -3.67
N GLY A 83 7.07 -6.43 -4.70
CA GLY A 83 8.46 -6.36 -5.17
C GLY A 83 8.87 -5.02 -5.82
N LEU A 84 7.91 -4.18 -6.21
CA LEU A 84 8.13 -2.84 -6.77
C LEU A 84 7.89 -1.71 -5.75
N ILE A 85 7.25 -2.01 -4.61
CA ILE A 85 6.89 -1.02 -3.60
C ILE A 85 8.05 -0.81 -2.64
N GLY A 86 9.06 -0.09 -3.13
CA GLY A 86 10.12 0.50 -2.30
C GLY A 86 9.66 1.75 -1.56
N ARG A 87 10.63 2.44 -0.94
CA ARG A 87 10.39 3.76 -0.34
C ARG A 87 9.91 4.74 -1.41
N SER A 88 8.70 5.27 -1.26
CA SER A 88 8.09 6.16 -2.26
C SER A 88 7.70 7.50 -1.63
N LYS A 89 7.71 8.58 -2.42
CA LYS A 89 7.22 9.89 -1.96
C LYS A 89 5.78 10.05 -2.41
N ARG A 90 4.87 10.25 -1.44
CA ARG A 90 3.43 10.48 -1.69
C ARG A 90 3.01 11.87 -1.24
N ILE A 91 1.95 12.39 -1.84
CA ILE A 91 1.32 13.67 -1.48
C ILE A 91 0.01 13.37 -0.73
N PHE A 92 -0.23 14.09 0.36
CA PHE A 92 -1.43 13.99 1.18
C PHE A 92 -2.07 15.38 1.35
N SER A 93 -3.36 15.42 1.69
CA SER A 93 -3.93 16.62 2.29
C SER A 93 -3.24 16.89 3.62
N ARG A 94 -2.75 18.12 3.81
CA ARG A 94 -2.13 18.57 5.05
C ARG A 94 -3.11 18.43 6.23
N ARG A 95 -4.35 18.90 6.06
CA ARG A 95 -5.40 18.82 7.08
C ARG A 95 -5.63 17.38 7.55
N GLN A 96 -5.81 16.45 6.62
CA GLN A 96 -6.07 15.04 6.95
C GLN A 96 -4.86 14.39 7.61
N TRP A 97 -3.64 14.75 7.15
CA TRP A 97 -2.39 14.25 7.72
C TRP A 97 -2.20 14.71 9.17
N GLU A 98 -2.43 15.98 9.46
CA GLU A 98 -2.33 16.56 10.80
C GLU A 98 -3.35 15.94 11.77
N LYS A 99 -4.57 15.67 11.29
CA LYS A 99 -5.59 14.93 12.03
C LYS A 99 -5.34 13.43 12.14
N LYS A 100 -4.29 12.89 11.51
CA LYS A 100 -3.96 11.45 11.43
C LYS A 100 -5.07 10.59 10.79
N GLU A 101 -5.94 11.19 9.98
CA GLU A 101 -6.97 10.51 9.17
C GLU A 101 -6.36 9.74 8.00
N VAL A 102 -5.18 10.17 7.53
CA VAL A 102 -4.38 9.47 6.53
C VAL A 102 -2.98 9.20 7.08
N ARG A 103 -2.40 8.05 6.73
CA ARG A 103 -1.05 7.64 7.16
C ARG A 103 -0.21 7.22 5.96
N ALA A 104 1.10 7.33 6.12
CA ALA A 104 2.07 6.92 5.10
C ALA A 104 2.23 5.39 4.97
N SER A 105 1.67 4.63 5.91
CA SER A 105 1.69 3.17 5.93
C SER A 105 0.36 2.61 5.39
N LEU A 106 0.43 2.02 4.20
CA LEU A 106 -0.50 1.04 3.63
C LEU A 106 0.38 -0.01 2.94
#